data_AF-A0A091TE44-F1
#
_entry.id   AF-A0A091TE44-F1
#
_cell.length_a   1.000
_cell.length_b   1.000
_cell.length_c   1.000
_cell.angle_alpha   90.00
_cell.angle_beta   90.00
_cell.angle_gamma   90.00
#
_symmetry.space_group_name_H-M   'P 1'
#
loop_
_entity.id
_entity.type
_entity.pdbx_description
1 polymer ?
#
loop_
_entity_poly.entity_id
_entity_poly.type
_entity_poly.pdbx_seq_one_letter_code
_entity_poly.pdbx_strand_id
1 'polypeptide(L)'
;PSEEIITLMWSFVVSIYSIGGLLGSLSAGYLSVRFGRKKTMLFANIPALLSAALMGLSRLCGSFEMIIAGRLVSGVCGGLALNIHLMYAGECAPRKLRGLIAITASTAIAVGKFVGFALGLREVLGVESLWPILMAANALPALFQLLTLPFFPDSPRYLLIDKKDKEGCIKAVKQLWGDGDHMAEIDDMMAEQEAIRGEKAKSVCDLFRDKAVRWQLVTLFLVASCKQLIGVNVV
;
A
#
# COMPACT_ATOMS: atom_id res chain seq x y z
N PRO A 1 9.22 -7.69 35.78
CA PRO A 1 8.10 -8.33 35.05
C PRO A 1 8.49 -9.79 34.78
N SER A 2 7.55 -10.74 34.80
CA SER A 2 7.85 -12.14 34.44
C SER A 2 8.16 -12.27 32.94
N GLU A 3 9.00 -13.24 32.55
CA GLU A 3 9.33 -13.51 31.13
C GLU A 3 8.08 -13.73 30.27
N GLU A 4 7.05 -14.34 30.84
CA GLU A 4 5.75 -14.54 30.18
C GLU A 4 5.08 -13.22 29.81
N ILE A 5 5.10 -12.23 30.73
CA ILE A 5 4.51 -10.91 30.47
C ILE A 5 5.28 -10.17 29.38
N ILE A 6 6.61 -10.24 29.39
CA ILE A 6 7.45 -9.61 28.36
C ILE A 6 7.17 -10.23 26.99
N THR A 7 7.09 -11.56 26.93
CA THR A 7 6.81 -12.31 25.70
C THR A 7 5.41 -12.00 25.17
N LEU A 8 4.42 -11.90 26.06
CA LEU A 8 3.05 -11.54 25.70
C LEU A 8 2.99 -10.11 25.14
N MET A 9 3.63 -9.15 25.81
CA MET A 9 3.69 -7.75 25.35
C MET A 9 4.37 -7.63 23.99
N TRP A 10 5.50 -8.33 23.79
CA TRP A 10 6.20 -8.35 22.50
C TRP A 10 5.33 -8.95 21.39
N SER A 11 4.70 -10.09 21.66
CA SER A 11 3.79 -10.75 20.71
C SER A 11 2.61 -9.86 20.32
N PHE A 12 2.09 -9.09 21.28
CA PHE A 12 1.03 -8.13 21.04
C PHE A 12 1.50 -6.96 20.16
N VAL A 13 2.67 -6.38 20.45
CA VAL A 13 3.29 -5.30 19.65
C VAL A 13 3.53 -5.74 18.20
N VAL A 14 3.92 -7.00 18.00
CA VAL A 14 4.11 -7.58 16.66
C VAL A 14 2.78 -7.81 15.95
N SER A 15 1.80 -8.39 16.64
CA SER A 15 0.51 -8.77 16.04
C SER A 15 -0.38 -7.58 15.70
N ILE A 16 -0.29 -6.48 16.46
CA ILE A 16 -1.12 -5.28 16.24
C ILE A 16 -0.82 -4.60 14.89
N TYR A 17 0.39 -4.79 14.34
CA TYR A 17 0.73 -4.34 12.99
C TYR A 17 -0.18 -4.99 11.93
N SER A 18 -0.42 -6.30 12.05
CA SER A 18 -1.30 -7.04 11.13
C SER A 18 -2.75 -6.55 11.20
N ILE A 19 -3.23 -6.21 12.41
CA ILE A 19 -4.56 -5.62 12.61
C ILE A 19 -4.64 -4.26 11.90
N GLY A 20 -3.61 -3.42 12.06
CA GLY A 20 -3.50 -2.17 11.33
C GLY A 20 -3.53 -2.39 9.81
N GLY A 21 -2.77 -3.36 9.31
CA GLY A 21 -2.74 -3.75 7.90
C GLY A 21 -4.10 -4.13 7.33
N LEU A 22 -4.90 -4.86 8.11
CA LEU A 22 -6.28 -5.20 7.74
C LEU A 22 -7.14 -3.93 7.60
N LEU A 23 -7.11 -3.03 8.59
CA LEU A 23 -7.88 -1.79 8.57
C LEU A 23 -7.46 -0.87 7.41
N GLY A 24 -6.15 -0.77 7.14
CA GLY A 24 -5.61 -0.05 6.00
C GLY A 24 -6.06 -0.64 4.65
N SER A 25 -6.08 -1.97 4.54
CA SER A 25 -6.50 -2.65 3.31
C SER A 25 -8.00 -2.50 3.03
N LEU A 26 -8.84 -2.58 4.08
CA LEU A 26 -10.30 -2.40 3.95
C LEU A 26 -10.66 -0.96 3.54
N SER A 27 -9.92 0.03 4.05
CA SER A 27 -10.14 1.43 3.69
C SER A 27 -9.59 1.82 2.32
N ALA A 28 -8.60 1.09 1.79
CA ALA A 28 -7.96 1.37 0.50
C ALA A 28 -8.97 1.43 -0.66
N GLY A 29 -9.87 0.45 -0.76
CA GLY A 29 -10.86 0.41 -1.84
C GLY A 29 -11.73 1.67 -1.88
N TYR A 30 -12.32 2.03 -0.75
CA TYR A 30 -13.16 3.23 -0.63
C TYR A 30 -12.39 4.52 -0.91
N LEU A 31 -11.19 4.68 -0.32
CA LEU A 31 -10.38 5.88 -0.49
C LEU A 31 -9.90 6.05 -1.94
N SER A 32 -9.55 4.95 -2.62
CA SER A 32 -9.06 4.96 -4.01
C SER A 32 -10.08 5.48 -5.01
N VAL A 33 -11.36 5.18 -4.79
CA VAL A 33 -12.47 5.63 -5.64
C VAL A 33 -12.82 7.07 -5.30
N ARG A 34 -12.93 7.40 -4.00
CA ARG A 34 -13.35 8.74 -3.55
C ARG A 34 -12.33 9.84 -3.84
N PHE A 35 -11.05 9.61 -3.55
CA PHE A 35 -10.01 10.62 -3.67
C PHE A 35 -9.12 10.44 -4.91
N GLY A 36 -9.17 9.26 -5.55
CA GLY A 36 -8.25 8.89 -6.61
C GLY A 36 -6.95 8.32 -6.06
N ARG A 37 -6.29 7.47 -6.84
CA ARG A 37 -5.17 6.64 -6.39
C ARG A 37 -3.98 7.48 -5.90
N LYS A 38 -3.58 8.50 -6.69
CA LYS A 38 -2.47 9.41 -6.35
C LYS A 38 -2.71 10.17 -5.04
N LYS A 39 -3.90 10.77 -4.88
CA LYS A 39 -4.22 11.53 -3.65
C LYS A 39 -4.29 10.61 -2.44
N THR A 40 -4.85 9.41 -2.58
CA THR A 40 -4.84 8.41 -1.51
C THR A 40 -3.42 8.02 -1.10
N MET A 41 -2.49 7.87 -2.06
CA MET A 41 -1.07 7.64 -1.74
C MET A 41 -0.43 8.81 -1.00
N LEU A 42 -0.78 10.06 -1.33
CA LEU A 42 -0.33 11.24 -0.58
C LEU A 42 -0.88 11.24 0.85
N PHE A 43 -2.17 10.92 1.03
CA PHE A 43 -2.78 10.81 2.35
C PHE A 43 -2.19 9.66 3.17
N ALA A 44 -1.75 8.58 2.53
CA ALA A 44 -1.08 7.47 3.20
C ALA A 44 0.27 7.86 3.84
N ASN A 45 0.91 8.96 3.39
CA ASN A 45 2.12 9.46 4.05
C ASN A 45 1.84 10.06 5.44
N ILE A 46 0.60 10.50 5.73
CA ILE A 46 0.23 11.03 7.05
C ILE A 46 0.39 9.97 8.16
N PRO A 47 -0.23 8.77 8.07
CA PRO A 47 0.00 7.73 9.06
C PRO A 47 1.45 7.22 9.03
N ALA A 48 2.16 7.26 7.90
CA ALA A 48 3.60 6.92 7.86
C ALA A 48 4.43 7.83 8.78
N LEU A 49 4.28 9.14 8.64
CA LEU A 49 4.98 10.14 9.45
C LEU A 49 4.54 10.12 10.90
N LEU A 50 3.25 9.91 11.16
CA LEU A 50 2.73 9.77 12.52
C LEU A 50 3.31 8.54 13.22
N SER A 51 3.38 7.40 12.52
CA SER A 51 4.03 6.19 13.02
C SER A 51 5.51 6.43 13.33
N ALA A 52 6.23 7.10 12.43
CA ALA A 52 7.63 7.46 12.61
C ALA A 52 7.83 8.33 13.88
N ALA A 53 6.96 9.33 14.07
CA ALA A 53 7.01 10.22 15.23
C ALA A 53 6.70 9.48 16.53
N LEU A 54 5.64 8.66 16.56
CA LEU A 54 5.26 7.88 17.74
C LEU A 54 6.36 6.90 18.16
N MET A 55 6.97 6.20 17.21
CA MET A 55 8.00 5.20 17.51
C MET A 55 9.40 5.82 17.72
N GLY A 56 9.68 6.97 17.11
CA GLY A 56 10.93 7.69 17.32
C GLY A 56 10.99 8.43 18.66
N LEU A 57 9.86 8.97 19.11
CA LEU A 57 9.76 9.72 20.37
C LEU A 57 9.48 8.84 21.59
N SER A 58 9.13 7.56 21.41
CA SER A 58 8.74 6.66 22.51
C SER A 58 9.82 6.54 23.60
N ARG A 59 11.10 6.59 23.22
CA ARG A 59 12.22 6.54 24.18
C ARG A 59 12.35 7.83 24.98
N LEU A 60 12.12 8.99 24.36
CA LEU A 60 12.16 10.29 25.05
C LEU A 60 11.02 10.41 26.06
N CYS A 61 9.84 9.86 25.74
CA CYS A 61 8.66 9.89 26.59
C CYS A 61 8.58 8.72 27.60
N GLY A 62 9.46 7.72 27.49
CA GLY A 62 9.46 6.55 28.39
C GLY A 62 8.19 5.69 28.32
N SER A 63 7.44 5.73 27.21
CA SER A 63 6.14 5.05 27.06
C SER A 63 6.20 3.94 26.02
N PHE A 64 5.81 2.73 26.42
CA PHE A 64 5.71 1.58 25.52
C PHE A 64 4.41 1.60 24.70
N GLU A 65 3.39 2.29 25.19
CA GLU A 65 2.10 2.49 24.54
C GLU A 65 2.26 3.24 23.21
N MET A 66 3.21 4.17 23.14
CA MET A 66 3.58 4.86 21.90
C MET A 66 4.10 3.89 20.83
N ILE A 67 4.81 2.83 21.23
CA ILE A 67 5.29 1.79 20.29
C ILE A 67 4.11 0.98 19.77
N ILE A 68 3.18 0.59 20.65
CA ILE A 68 1.97 -0.15 20.27
C ILE A 68 1.12 0.68 19.29
N ALA A 69 0.84 1.94 19.62
CA ALA A 69 0.11 2.85 18.76
C ALA A 69 0.84 3.09 17.43
N GLY A 70 2.15 3.30 17.49
CA GLY A 70 3.00 3.48 16.31
C GLY A 70 2.98 2.28 15.37
N ARG A 71 2.99 1.05 15.91
CA ARG A 71 2.87 -0.20 15.14
C ARG A 71 1.51 -0.37 14.49
N LEU A 72 0.43 -0.06 15.21
CA LEU A 72 -0.92 -0.07 14.64
C LEU A 72 -1.03 0.90 13.46
N VAL A 73 -0.58 2.15 13.65
CA VAL A 73 -0.60 3.19 12.61
C VAL A 73 0.32 2.81 11.42
N SER A 74 1.49 2.23 11.70
CA SER A 74 2.38 1.69 10.67
C SER A 74 1.69 0.62 9.84
N GLY A 75 0.97 -0.29 10.50
CA GLY A 75 0.17 -1.32 9.86
C GLY A 75 -0.89 -0.72 8.94
N VAL A 76 -1.65 0.27 9.42
CA VAL A 76 -2.66 0.98 8.61
C VAL A 76 -2.02 1.60 7.37
N CYS A 77 -0.88 2.27 7.53
CA CYS A 77 -0.12 2.82 6.42
C CYS A 77 0.32 1.73 5.44
N GLY A 78 0.92 0.64 5.92
CA GLY A 78 1.42 -0.46 5.08
C GLY A 78 0.30 -1.12 4.28
N GLY A 79 -0.84 -1.40 4.91
CA GLY A 79 -2.02 -1.96 4.25
C GLY A 79 -2.60 -1.02 3.20
N LEU A 80 -2.74 0.27 3.53
CA LEU A 80 -3.25 1.26 2.58
C LEU A 80 -2.28 1.46 1.40
N ALA A 81 -1.01 1.73 1.68
CA ALA A 81 -0.01 2.05 0.68
C ALA A 81 0.23 0.90 -0.29
N LEU A 82 0.34 -0.34 0.20
CA LEU A 82 0.58 -1.50 -0.66
C LEU A 82 -0.54 -1.71 -1.68
N ASN A 83 -1.80 -1.69 -1.23
CA ASN A 83 -2.95 -1.89 -2.10
C ASN A 83 -3.06 -0.77 -3.15
N ILE A 84 -2.97 0.48 -2.72
CA ILE A 84 -3.09 1.62 -3.64
C ILE A 84 -1.93 1.68 -4.62
N HIS A 85 -0.71 1.36 -4.19
CA HIS A 85 0.46 1.36 -5.06
C HIS A 85 0.33 0.30 -6.16
N LEU A 86 -0.08 -0.93 -5.81
CA LEU A 86 -0.32 -1.98 -6.81
C LEU A 86 -1.45 -1.61 -7.78
N MET A 87 -2.53 -1.00 -7.29
CA MET A 87 -3.60 -0.49 -8.14
C MET A 87 -3.09 0.59 -9.09
N TYR A 88 -2.41 1.62 -8.56
CA TYR A 88 -1.87 2.72 -9.37
C TYR A 88 -0.90 2.21 -10.44
N ALA A 89 0.03 1.33 -10.05
CA ALA A 89 1.01 0.76 -10.94
C ALA A 89 0.34 -0.10 -12.04
N GLY A 90 -0.66 -0.91 -11.69
CA GLY A 90 -1.42 -1.72 -12.65
C GLY A 90 -2.28 -0.89 -13.61
N GLU A 91 -2.84 0.23 -13.14
CA GLU A 91 -3.64 1.15 -13.96
C GLU A 91 -2.78 2.02 -14.89
N CYS A 92 -1.54 2.34 -14.49
CA CYS A 92 -0.59 3.09 -15.32
C CYS A 92 0.18 2.22 -16.32
N ALA A 93 0.22 0.90 -16.11
CA ALA A 93 0.94 -0.04 -16.96
C ALA A 93 0.18 -0.36 -18.28
N PRO A 94 0.88 -0.41 -19.43
CA PRO A 94 0.34 -1.01 -20.64
C PRO A 94 -0.01 -2.48 -20.41
N ARG A 95 -1.06 -3.01 -21.07
CA ARG A 95 -1.55 -4.39 -20.86
C ARG A 95 -0.44 -5.44 -20.93
N LYS A 96 0.48 -5.30 -21.90
CA LYS A 96 1.61 -6.22 -22.13
C LYS A 96 2.67 -6.20 -21.02
N LEU A 97 2.79 -5.09 -20.28
CA LEU A 97 3.84 -4.87 -19.27
C LEU A 97 3.33 -4.95 -17.83
N ARG A 98 2.02 -5.09 -17.61
CA ARG A 98 1.42 -5.21 -16.26
C ARG A 98 2.10 -6.25 -15.38
N GLY A 99 2.41 -7.42 -15.95
CA GLY A 99 3.11 -8.49 -15.23
C GLY A 99 4.52 -8.07 -14.79
N LEU A 100 5.26 -7.38 -15.64
CA LEU A 100 6.59 -6.87 -15.32
C LEU A 100 6.53 -5.81 -14.20
N ILE A 101 5.55 -4.90 -14.26
CA ILE A 101 5.35 -3.89 -13.21
C ILE A 101 5.03 -4.56 -11.86
N ALA A 102 4.19 -5.59 -11.84
CA ALA A 102 3.91 -6.33 -10.61
C ALA A 102 5.19 -6.97 -10.02
N ILE A 103 6.08 -7.50 -10.87
CA ILE A 103 7.38 -8.02 -10.44
C ILE A 103 8.22 -6.91 -9.82
N THR A 104 8.35 -5.74 -10.45
CA THR A 104 9.13 -4.62 -9.89
C THR A 104 8.65 -4.18 -8.51
N ALA A 105 7.33 -4.14 -8.29
CA ALA A 105 6.76 -3.84 -6.97
C ALA A 105 7.15 -4.89 -5.92
N SER A 106 7.07 -6.18 -6.27
CA SER A 106 7.50 -7.26 -5.37
C SER A 106 9.01 -7.23 -5.08
N THR A 107 9.83 -6.90 -6.07
CA THR A 107 11.28 -6.72 -5.90
C THR A 107 11.58 -5.55 -4.97
N ALA A 108 10.88 -4.43 -5.11
CA ALA A 108 11.04 -3.28 -4.25
C ALA A 108 10.70 -3.60 -2.78
N ILE A 109 9.65 -4.40 -2.53
CA ILE A 109 9.31 -4.89 -1.19
C ILE A 109 10.44 -5.76 -0.62
N ALA A 110 10.99 -6.67 -1.42
CA ALA A 110 12.09 -7.54 -1.00
C ALA A 110 13.35 -6.73 -0.67
N VAL A 111 13.71 -5.75 -1.50
CA VAL A 111 14.82 -4.82 -1.23
C VAL A 111 14.56 -4.00 0.02
N GLY A 112 13.33 -3.49 0.22
CA GLY A 112 12.95 -2.77 1.43
C GLY A 112 13.10 -3.61 2.70
N LYS A 113 12.66 -4.87 2.67
CA LYS A 113 12.89 -5.82 3.78
C LYS A 113 14.37 -6.06 4.03
N PHE A 114 15.16 -6.26 2.97
CA PHE A 114 16.61 -6.44 3.07
C PHE A 114 17.31 -5.24 3.71
N VAL A 115 16.99 -4.02 3.25
CA VAL A 115 17.52 -2.78 3.83
C VAL A 115 17.08 -2.65 5.30
N GLY A 116 15.84 -2.98 5.62
CA GLY A 116 15.34 -3.00 6.99
C GLY A 116 16.14 -3.94 7.90
N PHE A 117 16.44 -5.15 7.45
CA PHE A 117 17.30 -6.08 8.19
C PHE A 117 18.74 -5.60 8.30
N ALA A 118 19.31 -5.05 7.22
CA ALA A 118 20.66 -4.50 7.24
C ALA A 118 20.80 -3.32 8.23
N LEU A 119 19.83 -2.42 8.27
CA LEU A 119 19.79 -1.32 9.25
C LEU A 119 19.56 -1.84 10.68
N GLY A 120 18.82 -2.94 10.83
CA GLY A 120 18.54 -3.59 12.11
C GLY A 120 19.73 -4.34 12.72
N LEU A 121 20.85 -4.48 12.01
CA LEU A 121 22.08 -5.07 12.54
C LEU A 121 22.60 -4.27 13.74
N ARG A 122 23.15 -4.97 14.73
CA ARG A 122 23.70 -4.36 15.95
C ARG A 122 24.83 -3.38 15.64
N GLU A 123 25.56 -3.63 14.56
CA GLU A 123 26.68 -2.83 14.07
C GLU A 123 26.23 -1.51 13.43
N VAL A 124 24.94 -1.36 13.11
CA VAL A 124 24.38 -0.24 12.34
C VAL A 124 23.45 0.62 13.21
N LEU A 125 22.16 0.25 13.32
CA LEU A 125 21.17 0.97 14.14
C LEU A 125 20.47 0.06 15.17
N GLY A 126 20.82 -1.23 15.23
CA GLY A 126 20.30 -2.22 16.18
C GLY A 126 20.85 -2.09 17.61
N VAL A 127 21.57 -1.01 17.92
CA VAL A 127 22.06 -0.71 19.27
C VAL A 127 20.92 -0.16 20.13
N GLU A 128 20.94 -0.44 21.44
CA GLU A 128 19.96 0.04 22.42
C GLU A 128 19.79 1.57 22.41
N SER A 129 20.82 2.31 21.97
CA SER A 129 20.75 3.76 21.85
C SER A 129 20.02 4.26 20.60
N LEU A 130 20.02 3.49 19.50
CA LEU A 130 19.64 3.93 18.15
C LEU A 130 18.38 3.26 17.60
N TRP A 131 17.81 2.28 18.29
CA TRP A 131 16.57 1.61 17.85
C TRP A 131 15.38 2.55 17.56
N PRO A 132 15.16 3.70 18.25
CA PRO A 132 14.06 4.59 17.90
C PRO A 132 14.30 5.28 16.54
N ILE A 133 15.57 5.52 16.19
CA ILE A 133 15.96 6.09 14.89
C ILE A 133 15.73 5.06 13.79
N LEU A 134 16.02 3.78 14.03
CA LEU A 134 15.67 2.69 13.11
C LEU A 134 14.17 2.68 12.82
N MET A 135 13.33 2.86 13.84
CA MET A 135 11.88 2.90 13.67
C MET A 135 11.41 4.17 12.94
N ALA A 136 12.03 5.31 13.21
CA ALA A 136 11.74 6.59 12.54
C ALA A 136 12.30 6.67 11.12
N ALA A 137 13.20 5.77 10.71
CA ALA A 137 13.80 5.77 9.37
C ALA A 137 12.76 5.57 8.25
N ASN A 138 11.58 5.02 8.56
CA ASN A 138 10.46 4.94 7.63
C ASN A 138 9.92 6.31 7.17
N ALA A 139 10.24 7.40 7.89
CA ALA A 139 9.90 8.75 7.46
C ALA A 139 10.66 9.15 6.19
N LEU A 140 11.89 8.64 5.97
CA LEU A 140 12.69 8.98 4.80
C LEU A 140 12.02 8.58 3.48
N PRO A 141 11.60 7.31 3.26
CA PRO A 141 10.88 6.95 2.04
C PRO A 141 9.52 7.66 1.94
N ALA A 142 8.83 7.92 3.05
CA ALA A 142 7.57 8.67 3.04
C ALA A 142 7.74 10.12 2.57
N LEU A 143 8.79 10.81 3.02
CA LEU A 143 9.13 12.17 2.57
C LEU A 143 9.57 12.17 1.10
N PHE A 144 10.40 11.20 0.70
CA PHE A 144 10.79 11.05 -0.70
C PHE A 144 9.57 10.83 -1.60
N GLN A 145 8.63 9.98 -1.18
CA GLN A 145 7.37 9.79 -1.89
C GLN A 145 6.53 11.07 -1.93
N LEU A 146 6.47 11.83 -0.83
CA LEU A 146 5.72 13.10 -0.79
C LEU A 146 6.27 14.14 -1.77
N LEU A 147 7.59 14.17 -1.97
CA LEU A 147 8.26 15.08 -2.89
C LEU A 147 8.13 14.63 -4.35
N THR A 148 8.25 13.33 -4.62
CA THR A 148 8.28 12.79 -5.99
C THR A 148 6.89 12.59 -6.58
N LEU A 149 5.93 12.12 -5.79
CA LEU A 149 4.59 11.75 -6.27
C LEU A 149 3.81 12.90 -6.93
N PRO A 150 3.91 14.17 -6.49
CA PRO A 150 3.25 15.29 -7.17
C PRO A 150 3.60 15.43 -8.66
N PHE A 151 4.81 15.04 -9.07
CA PHE A 151 5.27 15.12 -10.46
C PHE A 151 4.68 14.03 -11.37
N PHE A 152 4.15 12.95 -10.80
CA PHE A 152 3.52 11.87 -11.57
C PHE A 152 2.07 12.21 -11.93
N PRO A 153 1.55 11.79 -13.09
CA PRO A 153 0.15 12.02 -13.45
C PRO A 153 -0.80 11.20 -12.58
N ASP A 154 -2.07 11.62 -12.51
CA ASP A 154 -3.14 10.76 -11.98
C ASP A 154 -3.28 9.50 -12.87
N SER A 155 -3.82 8.42 -12.30
CA SER A 155 -4.06 7.18 -13.06
C SER A 155 -4.93 7.47 -14.30
N PRO A 156 -4.50 7.11 -15.53
CA PRO A 156 -5.27 7.34 -16.74
C PRO A 156 -6.67 6.73 -16.68
N ARG A 157 -6.76 5.52 -16.11
CA ARG A 157 -8.03 4.82 -15.89
C ARG A 157 -8.94 5.56 -14.91
N TYR A 158 -8.38 6.11 -13.83
CA TYR A 158 -9.13 6.95 -12.88
C TYR A 158 -9.66 8.22 -13.56
N LEU A 159 -8.84 8.89 -14.37
CA LEU A 159 -9.24 10.11 -15.10
C LEU A 159 -10.39 9.82 -16.07
N LEU A 160 -10.31 8.72 -16.82
CA LEU A 160 -11.32 8.37 -17.81
C LEU A 160 -12.61 7.82 -17.20
N ILE A 161 -12.51 6.82 -16.32
CA ILE A 161 -13.69 6.10 -15.80
C ILE A 161 -14.37 6.89 -14.68
N ASP A 162 -13.60 7.29 -13.66
CA ASP A 162 -14.14 7.90 -12.44
C ASP A 162 -14.41 9.41 -12.63
N LYS A 163 -13.52 10.13 -13.34
CA LYS A 163 -13.67 11.58 -13.59
C LYS A 163 -14.28 11.96 -14.94
N LYS A 164 -14.42 11.02 -15.89
CA LYS A 164 -14.91 11.27 -17.26
C LYS A 164 -14.09 12.32 -18.02
N ASP A 165 -12.82 12.46 -17.67
CA ASP A 165 -11.89 13.42 -18.27
C ASP A 165 -11.01 12.71 -19.31
N LYS A 166 -11.49 12.72 -20.57
CA LYS A 166 -10.79 12.08 -21.70
C LYS A 166 -9.49 12.81 -22.05
N GLU A 167 -9.47 14.14 -21.96
CA GLU A 167 -8.29 14.95 -22.27
C GLU A 167 -7.18 14.73 -21.23
N GLY A 168 -7.55 14.71 -19.94
CA GLY A 168 -6.65 14.36 -18.85
C GLY A 168 -6.07 12.95 -18.97
N CYS A 169 -6.89 11.98 -19.39
CA CYS A 169 -6.44 10.61 -19.67
C CYS A 169 -5.38 10.59 -20.79
N ILE A 170 -5.63 11.23 -21.93
CA ILE A 170 -4.69 11.29 -23.06
C ILE A 170 -3.37 11.94 -22.61
N LYS A 171 -3.42 13.03 -21.84
CA LYS A 171 -2.24 13.70 -21.31
C LYS A 171 -1.44 12.80 -20.37
N ALA A 172 -2.11 12.08 -19.46
CA ALA A 172 -1.47 11.15 -18.54
C ALA A 172 -0.82 9.97 -19.28
N VAL A 173 -1.48 9.42 -20.30
CA VAL A 173 -0.93 8.36 -21.16
C VAL A 173 0.32 8.83 -21.90
N LYS A 174 0.27 10.02 -22.53
CA LYS A 174 1.45 10.60 -23.20
C LYS A 174 2.61 10.83 -22.24
N GLN A 175 2.33 11.28 -21.02
CA GLN A 175 3.36 11.49 -20.01
C GLN A 175 3.97 10.18 -19.49
N LEU A 176 3.19 9.09 -19.43
CA LEU A 176 3.65 7.78 -18.94
C LEU A 176 4.33 6.94 -20.02
N TRP A 177 3.81 6.93 -21.24
CA TRP A 177 4.23 6.02 -22.32
C TRP A 177 4.97 6.72 -23.47
N GLY A 178 5.05 8.05 -23.43
CA GLY A 178 5.68 8.87 -24.47
C GLY A 178 4.77 9.18 -25.65
N ASP A 179 5.30 9.92 -26.61
CA ASP A 179 4.60 10.26 -27.85
C ASP A 179 4.49 9.03 -28.76
N GLY A 180 3.29 8.47 -28.84
CA GLY A 180 2.96 7.30 -29.66
C GLY A 180 1.45 7.20 -29.88
N ASP A 181 1.05 6.33 -30.81
CA ASP A 181 -0.35 6.02 -31.05
C ASP A 181 -0.86 5.02 -30.00
N HIS A 182 -1.44 5.56 -28.94
CA HIS A 182 -2.02 4.79 -27.83
C HIS A 182 -3.56 4.69 -27.94
N MET A 183 -4.13 5.01 -29.11
CA MET A 183 -5.58 5.04 -29.31
C MET A 183 -6.24 3.69 -29.02
N ALA A 184 -5.61 2.58 -29.37
CA ALA A 184 -6.14 1.24 -29.09
C ALA A 184 -6.33 0.97 -27.58
N GLU A 185 -5.38 1.37 -26.74
CA GLU A 185 -5.48 1.21 -25.28
C GLU A 185 -6.52 2.19 -24.68
N ILE A 186 -6.64 3.39 -25.25
CA ILE A 186 -7.66 4.38 -24.85
C ILE A 186 -9.06 3.88 -25.21
N ASP A 187 -9.25 3.34 -26.41
CA ASP A 187 -10.53 2.78 -26.87
C ASP A 187 -10.93 1.56 -26.03
N ASP A 188 -9.97 0.72 -25.68
CA ASP A 188 -10.13 -0.37 -24.73
C ASP A 188 -10.64 0.12 -23.35
N MET A 189 -10.05 1.21 -22.83
CA MET A 189 -10.50 1.82 -21.57
C MET A 189 -11.89 2.48 -21.70
N MET A 190 -12.23 3.02 -22.87
CA MET A 190 -13.55 3.56 -23.15
C MET A 190 -14.62 2.45 -23.22
N ALA A 191 -14.31 1.32 -23.86
CA ALA A 191 -15.19 0.15 -23.86
C ALA A 191 -15.43 -0.38 -22.44
N GLU A 192 -14.39 -0.40 -21.60
CA GLU A 192 -14.52 -0.74 -20.19
C GLU A 192 -15.40 0.27 -19.43
N GLN A 193 -15.24 1.57 -19.69
CA GLN A 193 -16.10 2.61 -19.12
C GLN A 193 -17.57 2.41 -19.49
N GLU A 194 -17.86 2.03 -20.74
CA GLU A 194 -19.22 1.75 -21.20
C GLU A 194 -19.79 0.48 -20.58
N ALA A 195 -19.00 -0.58 -20.42
CA ALA A 195 -19.42 -1.82 -19.77
C ALA A 195 -19.74 -1.63 -18.28
N ILE A 196 -19.01 -0.74 -17.60
CA ILE A 196 -19.20 -0.41 -16.18
C ILE A 196 -20.25 0.71 -16.00
N ARG A 197 -20.72 1.34 -17.09
CA ARG A 197 -21.66 2.47 -17.04
C ARG A 197 -23.00 2.05 -16.44
N GLY A 198 -23.22 2.45 -15.19
CA GLY A 198 -24.44 2.15 -14.43
C GLY A 198 -24.23 1.12 -13.32
N GLU A 199 -23.08 0.45 -13.27
CA GLU A 199 -22.68 -0.32 -12.10
C GLU A 199 -22.18 0.61 -10.99
N LYS A 200 -22.73 0.45 -9.78
CA LYS A 200 -22.21 1.12 -8.59
C LYS A 200 -20.94 0.42 -8.13
N ALA A 201 -20.01 1.18 -7.54
CA ALA A 201 -18.87 0.60 -6.85
C ALA A 201 -19.35 -0.47 -5.84
N LYS A 202 -18.98 -1.72 -6.09
CA LYS A 202 -19.40 -2.85 -5.25
C LYS A 202 -18.72 -2.76 -3.89
N SER A 203 -19.49 -2.88 -2.81
CA SER A 203 -18.94 -3.02 -1.46
C SER A 203 -18.30 -4.40 -1.27
N VAL A 204 -17.43 -4.53 -0.26
CA VAL A 204 -16.86 -5.83 0.14
C VAL A 204 -17.97 -6.84 0.44
N CYS A 205 -19.03 -6.40 1.12
CA CYS A 205 -20.20 -7.25 1.41
C CYS A 205 -20.97 -7.66 0.14
N ASP A 206 -20.99 -6.82 -0.89
CA ASP A 206 -21.66 -7.11 -2.15
C ASP A 206 -20.87 -8.16 -2.95
N LEU A 207 -19.53 -8.11 -2.89
CA LEU A 207 -18.67 -9.12 -3.51
C LEU A 207 -18.93 -10.53 -2.96
N PHE A 208 -19.09 -10.68 -1.64
CA PHE A 208 -19.39 -11.98 -1.04
C PHE A 208 -20.79 -12.51 -1.43
N ARG A 209 -21.73 -11.61 -1.74
CA ARG A 209 -23.08 -11.98 -2.16
C ARG A 209 -23.14 -12.36 -3.64
N ASP A 210 -22.34 -11.71 -4.48
CA ASP A 210 -22.32 -11.91 -5.93
C ASP A 210 -21.80 -13.30 -6.32
N LYS A 211 -22.69 -14.12 -6.92
CA LYS A 211 -22.37 -15.49 -7.31
C LYS A 211 -21.34 -15.58 -8.45
N ALA A 212 -21.21 -14.55 -9.29
CA ALA A 212 -20.32 -14.57 -10.44
C ALA A 212 -18.84 -14.57 -10.04
N VAL A 213 -18.51 -13.90 -8.93
CA VAL A 213 -17.13 -13.73 -8.45
C VAL A 213 -16.75 -14.69 -7.31
N ARG A 214 -17.67 -15.55 -6.86
CA ARG A 214 -17.42 -16.45 -5.71
C ARG A 214 -16.18 -17.33 -5.89
N TRP A 215 -16.02 -17.93 -7.05
CA TRP A 215 -14.85 -18.77 -7.32
C TRP A 215 -13.56 -17.96 -7.33
N GLN A 216 -13.59 -16.74 -7.90
CA GLN A 216 -12.44 -15.83 -7.86
C GLN A 216 -12.07 -15.46 -6.41
N LEU A 217 -13.07 -15.16 -5.57
CA LEU A 217 -12.87 -14.86 -4.16
C LEU A 217 -12.28 -16.05 -3.39
N VAL A 218 -12.80 -17.26 -3.61
CA VAL A 218 -12.30 -18.49 -2.97
C VAL A 218 -10.85 -18.75 -3.39
N THR A 219 -10.53 -18.62 -4.68
CA THR A 219 -9.15 -18.79 -5.17
C THR A 219 -8.21 -17.74 -4.56
N LEU A 220 -8.62 -16.47 -4.52
CA LEU A 220 -7.82 -15.40 -3.90
C LEU A 220 -7.59 -15.66 -2.41
N PHE A 221 -8.62 -16.06 -1.68
CA PHE A 221 -8.54 -16.39 -0.25
C PHE A 221 -7.59 -17.56 -0.01
N LEU A 222 -7.70 -18.64 -0.80
CA LEU A 222 -6.87 -19.83 -0.67
C LEU A 222 -5.41 -19.52 -0.98
N VAL A 223 -5.13 -18.81 -2.09
CA VAL A 223 -3.77 -18.43 -2.47
C VAL A 223 -3.13 -17.50 -1.42
N ALA A 224 -3.87 -16.50 -0.92
CA ALA A 224 -3.38 -15.59 0.11
C ALA A 224 -3.09 -16.32 1.43
N SER A 225 -3.97 -17.25 1.83
CA SER A 225 -3.79 -18.06 3.03
C SER A 225 -2.57 -18.98 2.91
N CYS A 226 -2.42 -19.69 1.78
CA CYS A 226 -1.23 -20.50 1.53
C CYS A 226 0.05 -19.65 1.54
N LYS A 227 0.05 -18.47 0.92
CA LYS A 227 1.20 -17.55 0.95
C LYS A 227 1.58 -17.13 2.36
N GLN A 228 0.62 -16.85 3.23
CA GLN A 228 0.88 -16.48 4.61
C GLN A 228 1.36 -17.68 5.46
N LEU A 229 0.78 -18.87 5.26
CA LEU A 229 1.12 -20.10 5.98
C LEU A 229 2.52 -20.64 5.65
N ILE A 230 3.03 -20.36 4.45
CA ILE A 230 4.42 -20.71 4.07
C ILE A 230 5.45 -19.82 4.81
N GLY A 231 5.01 -18.82 5.58
CA GLY A 231 5.89 -18.00 6.41
C GLY A 231 6.64 -16.91 5.64
N VAL A 232 6.11 -16.46 4.50
CA VAL A 232 6.72 -15.39 3.67
C VAL A 232 6.88 -14.07 4.44
N ASN A 233 6.03 -13.84 5.44
CA ASN A 233 6.16 -12.71 6.35
C ASN A 233 6.84 -13.17 7.64
N VAL A 234 8.18 -13.24 7.60
CA VAL A 234 9.00 -13.19 8.81
C VAL A 234 8.88 -11.77 9.36
N VAL A 235 8.24 -11.63 10.52
CA VAL A 235 8.14 -10.38 11.28
C VAL A 235 9.17 -10.38 12.39
#